data_AF-A0A850NEF1-F1
#
_entry.id   AF-A0A850NEF1-F1
#
_cell.length_a   1.000
_cell.length_b   1.000
_cell.length_c   1.000
_cell.angle_alpha   90.00
_cell.angle_beta   90.00
_cell.angle_gamma   90.00
#
_symmetry.space_group_name_H-M   'P 1'
#
loop_
_entity.id
_entity.type
_entity.pdbx_description
1 polymer ?
#
loop_
_entity_poly.entity_id
_entity_poly.type
_entity_poly.pdbx_seq_one_letter_code
_entity_poly.pdbx_strand_id
1 'polypeptide(L)'
;MKIIRSKQIRPLMVMVFILVMPQCTNAQFFKKLKKQAEEKIMKKADKKVDDLFNGNKKSEDQEVWHQSGNVDNGSKGGNAQEANKPEEKILYDHSDYLVYKSPNPAAFKDIVIQKFKELPRFGAIDSYMDRDNPKKVDLSKDAADKRNLTGLGYSGFHHLVRIHMLKEHFKVMDRTALTVRTKGKIIEKEAKSSLAQKVLKEFAFTMGTDALKKEYFMNDWSGTGKSALVREWGGHQADDFTENERYVDFVEKYLDEILEWSSDFFSDGSQDFQLVHAIKFYGQYDFDKGGFWVQLPIERQSMEVSSLGYFNEFSPKTSYGNQIANTMAQVEYINGYVLFKMDPGKAEALINDKSVLLQLTMKVRSVFKAFETSNPFVYGADYTYHFLDPTLELYSDALLTKKIGEIDLENLIYKEPD
;
A
#
# COMPACT_ATOMS: atom_id res chain seq x y z
N MET A 1 -25.15 51.21 39.64
CA MET A 1 -24.79 52.22 38.62
C MET A 1 -25.07 51.61 37.25
N LYS A 2 -26.05 52.16 36.51
CA LYS A 2 -26.44 51.74 35.15
C LYS A 2 -25.53 52.41 34.12
N ILE A 3 -25.32 51.74 32.97
CA ILE A 3 -25.14 52.24 31.58
C ILE A 3 -24.41 51.11 30.81
N ILE A 4 -24.68 50.68 29.58
CA ILE A 4 -25.71 50.89 28.54
C ILE A 4 -25.64 49.65 27.61
N ARG A 5 -26.79 49.29 27.00
CA ARG A 5 -26.94 48.30 25.93
C ARG A 5 -26.32 48.80 24.62
N SER A 6 -25.69 47.91 23.84
CA SER A 6 -25.64 48.07 22.37
C SER A 6 -26.02 46.77 21.65
N LYS A 7 -27.05 46.88 20.82
CA LYS A 7 -27.54 45.87 19.89
C LYS A 7 -26.62 45.80 18.67
N GLN A 8 -26.24 44.60 18.22
CA GLN A 8 -25.93 44.28 16.82
C GLN A 8 -26.45 42.85 16.55
N ILE A 9 -27.62 42.72 15.92
CA ILE A 9 -27.82 42.42 14.48
C ILE A 9 -27.16 41.07 14.11
N ARG A 10 -27.97 40.03 14.08
CA ARG A 10 -27.66 38.73 13.46
C ARG A 10 -27.85 38.85 11.95
N PRO A 11 -26.85 38.60 11.09
CA PRO A 11 -27.11 38.24 9.72
C PRO A 11 -27.47 36.74 9.63
N LEU A 12 -28.67 36.50 9.14
CA LEU A 12 -29.19 35.20 8.71
C LEU A 12 -28.36 34.75 7.50
N MET A 13 -27.36 33.88 7.69
CA MET A 13 -26.72 33.19 6.58
C MET A 13 -27.70 32.15 6.04
N VAL A 14 -28.32 32.46 4.91
CA VAL A 14 -29.00 31.50 4.04
C VAL A 14 -27.93 30.54 3.52
N MET A 15 -27.93 29.31 4.01
CA MET A 15 -27.19 28.21 3.39
C MET A 15 -27.81 27.93 2.01
N VAL A 16 -27.19 28.46 0.96
CA VAL A 16 -27.40 27.96 -0.40
C VAL A 16 -26.64 26.64 -0.50
N PHE A 17 -27.34 25.52 -0.34
CA PHE A 17 -26.87 24.22 -0.79
C PHE A 17 -26.80 24.26 -2.33
N ILE A 18 -25.65 24.67 -2.88
CA ILE A 18 -25.31 24.32 -4.25
C ILE A 18 -24.98 22.82 -4.23
N LEU A 19 -25.97 22.02 -4.61
CA LEU A 19 -25.77 20.67 -5.13
C LEU A 19 -24.75 20.76 -6.26
N VAL A 20 -23.47 20.50 -5.97
CA VAL A 20 -22.47 20.20 -6.99
C VAL A 20 -22.85 18.84 -7.55
N MET A 21 -23.76 18.85 -8.53
CA MET A 21 -23.95 17.70 -9.40
C MET A 21 -22.63 17.42 -10.12
N PRO A 22 -22.25 16.16 -10.37
CA PRO A 22 -21.10 15.85 -11.19
C PRO A 22 -21.39 16.32 -12.61
N GLN A 23 -20.86 17.50 -12.97
CA GLN A 23 -20.98 18.04 -14.31
C GLN A 23 -20.25 17.15 -15.31
N CYS A 24 -20.79 17.08 -16.53
CA CYS A 24 -20.34 16.29 -17.68
C CYS A 24 -18.91 16.65 -18.15
N THR A 25 -17.88 16.36 -17.36
CA THR A 25 -16.47 16.63 -17.67
C THR A 25 -15.95 15.80 -18.85
N ASN A 26 -16.47 14.58 -19.05
CA ASN A 26 -16.01 13.70 -20.12
C ASN A 26 -16.37 14.22 -21.53
N ALA A 27 -17.54 14.84 -21.72
CA ALA A 27 -17.98 15.29 -23.05
C ALA A 27 -17.15 16.46 -23.61
N GLN A 28 -16.64 17.34 -22.74
CA GLN A 28 -15.75 18.43 -23.16
C GLN A 28 -14.34 17.94 -23.51
N PHE A 29 -13.85 16.93 -22.78
CA PHE A 29 -12.60 16.23 -23.12
C PHE A 29 -12.67 15.62 -24.53
N PHE A 30 -13.74 14.86 -24.84
CA PHE A 30 -13.93 14.27 -26.16
C PHE A 30 -14.04 15.30 -27.28
N LYS A 31 -14.75 16.42 -27.05
CA LYS A 31 -14.85 17.51 -28.04
C LYS A 31 -13.48 18.15 -28.31
N LYS A 32 -12.68 18.41 -27.28
CA LYS A 32 -11.33 18.96 -27.43
C LYS A 32 -10.38 17.99 -28.11
N LEU A 33 -10.41 16.72 -27.71
CA LEU A 33 -9.57 15.67 -28.28
C LEU A 33 -9.88 15.44 -29.75
N LYS A 34 -11.16 15.33 -30.11
CA LYS A 34 -11.61 15.24 -31.51
C LYS A 34 -11.17 16.45 -32.32
N LYS A 35 -11.40 17.67 -31.82
CA LYS A 35 -11.04 18.90 -32.53
C LYS A 35 -9.52 19.03 -32.75
N GLN A 36 -8.70 18.68 -31.76
CA GLN A 36 -7.24 18.75 -31.91
C GLN A 36 -6.64 17.58 -32.69
N ALA A 37 -7.25 16.40 -32.65
CA ALA A 37 -6.89 15.29 -33.53
C ALA A 37 -7.21 15.67 -34.99
N GLU A 38 -8.38 16.26 -35.24
CA GLU A 38 -8.75 16.84 -36.53
C GLU A 38 -7.76 17.93 -36.95
N GLU A 39 -7.37 18.86 -36.06
CA GLU A 39 -6.38 19.90 -36.36
C GLU A 39 -4.96 19.35 -36.59
N LYS A 40 -4.53 18.27 -35.90
CA LYS A 40 -3.23 17.62 -36.14
C LYS A 40 -3.23 16.77 -37.42
N ILE A 41 -4.35 16.14 -37.76
CA ILE A 41 -4.55 15.44 -39.02
C ILE A 41 -4.60 16.47 -40.16
N MET A 42 -5.32 17.59 -39.98
CA MET A 42 -5.33 18.71 -40.91
C MET A 42 -3.93 19.30 -41.07
N LYS A 43 -3.18 19.57 -39.99
CA LYS A 43 -1.79 20.04 -40.11
C LYS A 43 -0.85 19.01 -40.75
N LYS A 44 -1.05 17.71 -40.55
CA LYS A 44 -0.27 16.65 -41.26
C LYS A 44 -0.72 16.47 -42.71
N ALA A 45 -2.00 16.69 -43.00
CA ALA A 45 -2.56 16.68 -44.34
C ALA A 45 -2.09 17.92 -45.09
N ASP A 46 -2.17 19.11 -44.50
CA ASP A 46 -1.63 20.37 -45.01
C ASP A 46 -0.11 20.27 -45.20
N LYS A 47 0.64 19.63 -44.29
CA LYS A 47 2.07 19.38 -44.51
C LYS A 47 2.32 18.39 -45.65
N LYS A 48 1.51 17.33 -45.77
CA LYS A 48 1.58 16.38 -46.89
C LYS A 48 1.10 17.00 -48.22
N VAL A 49 0.17 17.94 -48.17
CA VAL A 49 -0.42 18.67 -49.28
C VAL A 49 0.58 19.73 -49.74
N ASP A 50 1.22 20.48 -48.83
CA ASP A 50 2.34 21.37 -49.15
C ASP A 50 3.54 20.60 -49.72
N ASP A 51 3.82 19.40 -49.20
CA ASP A 51 4.84 18.49 -49.76
C ASP A 51 4.41 17.86 -51.11
N LEU A 52 3.10 17.70 -51.38
CA LEU A 52 2.53 17.18 -52.64
C LEU A 52 2.34 18.26 -53.70
N PHE A 53 2.10 19.51 -53.32
CA PHE A 53 1.92 20.65 -54.24
C PHE A 53 3.26 21.24 -54.71
N ASN A 54 4.38 20.82 -54.10
CA ASN A 54 5.74 21.09 -54.59
C ASN A 54 6.35 19.96 -55.44
N GLY A 55 5.58 18.95 -55.85
CA GLY A 55 6.09 17.82 -56.64
C GLY A 55 5.08 17.23 -57.63
N ASN A 56 5.40 17.29 -58.91
CA ASN A 56 4.60 16.82 -60.06
C ASN A 56 4.10 15.35 -59.98
N LYS A 57 2.79 15.21 -60.27
CA LYS A 57 2.08 14.20 -61.10
C LYS A 57 1.87 12.72 -60.66
N LYS A 58 0.57 12.36 -60.75
CA LYS A 58 -0.11 11.11 -61.25
C LYS A 58 -0.05 9.84 -60.36
N SER A 59 -1.05 8.96 -60.25
CA SER A 59 -2.44 8.79 -60.72
C SER A 59 -3.00 7.47 -60.11
N GLU A 60 -4.34 7.39 -59.89
CA GLU A 60 -5.25 6.19 -59.99
C GLU A 60 -4.94 4.93 -59.13
N ASP A 61 -5.86 4.12 -58.56
CA ASP A 61 -7.23 3.73 -58.88
C ASP A 61 -7.97 3.07 -57.66
N GLN A 62 -9.31 3.00 -57.78
CA GLN A 62 -10.37 2.03 -57.36
C GLN A 62 -10.01 0.79 -56.47
N GLU A 63 -10.87 0.11 -55.69
CA GLU A 63 -12.29 -0.30 -55.79
C GLU A 63 -12.71 -1.00 -54.44
N VAL A 64 -13.83 -0.66 -53.75
CA VAL A 64 -15.19 -1.27 -53.64
C VAL A 64 -15.37 -2.78 -53.27
N TRP A 65 -16.24 -3.04 -52.25
CA TRP A 65 -17.28 -4.09 -52.04
C TRP A 65 -17.26 -4.98 -50.77
N HIS A 66 -18.31 -4.77 -49.94
CA HIS A 66 -19.26 -5.66 -49.22
C HIS A 66 -18.78 -6.79 -48.27
N GLN A 67 -19.27 -6.95 -47.02
CA GLN A 67 -20.61 -7.11 -46.39
C GLN A 67 -20.95 -8.58 -46.04
N SER A 68 -21.51 -8.75 -44.84
CA SER A 68 -22.43 -9.80 -44.39
C SER A 68 -21.88 -11.08 -43.73
N GLY A 69 -22.55 -11.48 -42.65
CA GLY A 69 -22.46 -12.81 -42.05
C GLY A 69 -22.82 -12.82 -40.57
N ASN A 70 -24.08 -13.11 -40.26
CA ASN A 70 -24.72 -13.04 -38.95
C ASN A 70 -25.00 -14.46 -38.40
N VAL A 71 -25.34 -14.55 -37.10
CA VAL A 71 -26.26 -15.54 -36.46
C VAL A 71 -25.70 -16.68 -35.55
N ASP A 72 -26.16 -16.58 -34.29
CA ASP A 72 -26.59 -17.54 -33.26
C ASP A 72 -25.67 -18.48 -32.45
N ASN A 73 -25.48 -18.08 -31.19
CA ASN A 73 -26.12 -18.58 -29.95
C ASN A 73 -26.75 -19.99 -29.90
N GLY A 74 -26.34 -20.72 -28.85
CA GLY A 74 -27.28 -21.36 -27.92
C GLY A 74 -26.89 -22.76 -27.44
N SER A 75 -26.50 -22.88 -26.16
CA SER A 75 -26.79 -24.09 -25.39
C SER A 75 -26.82 -23.80 -23.89
N LYS A 76 -27.90 -24.27 -23.25
CA LYS A 76 -28.17 -24.30 -21.81
C LYS A 76 -27.80 -25.68 -21.24
N GLY A 77 -27.40 -25.70 -19.98
CA GLY A 77 -27.40 -26.88 -19.10
C GLY A 77 -26.37 -26.64 -18.00
N GLY A 78 -26.59 -26.89 -16.71
CA GLY A 78 -27.65 -27.55 -15.96
C GLY A 78 -27.01 -27.84 -14.59
N ASN A 79 -27.70 -27.49 -13.51
CA ASN A 79 -27.20 -27.62 -12.14
C ASN A 79 -26.94 -29.08 -11.76
N ALA A 80 -25.79 -29.34 -11.15
CA ALA A 80 -25.58 -30.50 -10.29
C ALA A 80 -24.80 -30.05 -9.04
N GLN A 81 -25.42 -30.26 -7.87
CA GLN A 81 -24.78 -30.14 -6.56
C GLN A 81 -23.76 -31.26 -6.40
N GLU A 82 -22.53 -30.92 -6.00
CA GLU A 82 -21.53 -31.90 -5.61
C GLU A 82 -21.13 -31.67 -4.15
N ALA A 83 -21.24 -32.76 -3.38
CA ALA A 83 -20.99 -32.83 -1.96
C ALA A 83 -19.49 -32.85 -1.63
N ASN A 84 -19.15 -32.22 -0.50
CA ASN A 84 -17.96 -32.38 0.36
C ASN A 84 -16.69 -32.97 -0.29
N LYS A 85 -15.77 -32.10 -0.70
CA LYS A 85 -14.35 -32.44 -0.93
C LYS A 85 -13.50 -32.19 0.32
N PRO A 86 -12.46 -33.02 0.56
CA PRO A 86 -11.49 -32.82 1.65
C PRO A 86 -10.77 -31.49 1.49
N GLU A 87 -10.39 -30.85 2.61
CA GLU A 87 -9.57 -29.63 2.60
C GLU A 87 -8.27 -29.87 1.82
N GLU A 88 -8.23 -29.38 0.58
CA GLU A 88 -7.01 -29.29 -0.23
C GLU A 88 -6.01 -28.40 0.51
N LYS A 89 -4.82 -28.94 0.78
CA LYS A 89 -3.65 -28.12 1.09
C LYS A 89 -3.40 -27.22 -0.12
N ILE A 90 -3.75 -25.95 0.03
CA ILE A 90 -3.56 -24.92 -0.99
C ILE A 90 -2.07 -24.84 -1.32
N LEU A 91 -1.70 -25.24 -2.53
CA LEU A 91 -0.38 -25.05 -3.08
C LEU A 91 -0.36 -23.65 -3.70
N TYR A 92 0.17 -22.67 -2.97
CA TYR A 92 0.32 -21.31 -3.46
C TYR A 92 1.35 -21.29 -4.60
N ASP A 93 1.06 -20.57 -5.68
CA ASP A 93 2.10 -20.20 -6.63
C ASP A 93 3.07 -19.25 -5.91
N HIS A 94 4.22 -19.77 -5.52
CA HIS A 94 5.22 -19.04 -4.75
C HIS A 94 5.95 -17.97 -5.58
N SER A 95 5.70 -17.88 -6.89
CA SER A 95 6.38 -16.91 -7.75
C SER A 95 6.00 -15.46 -7.46
N ASP A 96 4.81 -15.20 -6.91
CA ASP A 96 4.31 -13.85 -6.60
C ASP A 96 4.70 -13.33 -5.19
N TYR A 97 5.35 -14.17 -4.38
CA TYR A 97 5.61 -13.87 -2.97
C TYR A 97 7.09 -13.92 -2.62
N LEU A 98 7.48 -13.12 -1.63
CA LEU A 98 8.65 -13.38 -0.80
C LEU A 98 8.20 -14.15 0.44
N VAL A 99 8.87 -15.27 0.69
CA VAL A 99 8.58 -16.15 1.82
C VAL A 99 9.79 -16.18 2.74
N TYR A 100 9.63 -15.67 3.95
CA TYR A 100 10.62 -15.79 5.01
C TYR A 100 10.21 -16.95 5.90
N LYS A 101 11.01 -18.01 5.82
CA LYS A 101 10.74 -19.27 6.51
C LYS A 101 10.88 -19.10 8.02
N SER A 102 9.91 -19.64 8.74
CA SER A 102 10.01 -19.77 10.19
C SER A 102 11.18 -20.69 10.55
N PRO A 103 12.03 -20.34 11.55
CA PRO A 103 13.05 -21.25 12.06
C PRO A 103 12.42 -22.49 12.74
N ASN A 104 11.16 -22.37 13.18
CA ASN A 104 10.40 -23.42 13.85
C ASN A 104 8.97 -23.50 13.29
N PRO A 105 8.74 -24.28 12.23
CA PRO A 105 7.45 -24.35 11.55
C PRO A 105 6.35 -25.04 12.39
N ALA A 106 6.72 -25.74 13.47
CA ALA A 106 5.75 -26.27 14.42
C ALA A 106 5.20 -25.17 15.35
N ALA A 107 6.03 -24.20 15.70
CA ALA A 107 5.68 -23.08 16.59
C ALA A 107 5.12 -21.87 15.84
N PHE A 108 5.73 -21.48 14.72
CA PHE A 108 5.41 -20.24 14.01
C PHE A 108 5.12 -20.45 12.53
N LYS A 109 4.21 -19.63 12.01
CA LYS A 109 3.85 -19.54 10.59
C LYS A 109 4.95 -18.79 9.82
N ASP A 110 5.15 -19.16 8.55
CA ASP A 110 6.01 -18.40 7.63
C ASP A 110 5.48 -16.98 7.43
N ILE A 111 6.38 -16.04 7.15
CA ILE A 111 6.01 -14.68 6.75
C ILE A 111 5.96 -14.64 5.22
N VAL A 112 4.78 -14.36 4.67
CA VAL A 112 4.54 -14.29 3.22
C VAL A 112 4.11 -12.88 2.86
N ILE A 113 4.93 -12.17 2.09
CA ILE A 113 4.60 -10.83 1.60
C ILE A 113 4.60 -10.82 0.08
N GLN A 114 3.81 -9.94 -0.53
CA GLN A 114 3.84 -9.78 -1.98
C GLN A 114 5.19 -9.21 -2.40
N LYS A 115 5.64 -9.59 -3.59
CA LYS A 115 6.85 -9.03 -4.18
C LYS A 115 6.61 -8.41 -5.54
N PHE A 116 7.50 -7.52 -5.91
CA PHE A 116 7.57 -6.98 -7.27
C PHE A 116 9.04 -6.75 -7.60
N LYS A 117 9.49 -7.24 -8.76
CA LYS A 117 10.91 -7.19 -9.16
C LYS A 117 11.85 -7.72 -8.08
N GLU A 118 11.52 -8.86 -7.49
CA GLU A 118 12.27 -9.52 -6.40
C GLU A 118 12.38 -8.72 -5.09
N LEU A 119 11.69 -7.58 -4.97
CA LEU A 119 11.66 -6.77 -3.75
C LEU A 119 10.31 -6.87 -3.04
N PRO A 120 10.30 -6.73 -1.70
CA PRO A 120 9.07 -6.67 -0.94
C PRO A 120 8.20 -5.49 -1.39
N ARG A 121 6.94 -5.79 -1.76
CA ARG A 121 5.95 -4.79 -2.18
C ARG A 121 5.25 -4.20 -0.95
N PHE A 122 5.32 -2.89 -0.79
CA PHE A 122 4.67 -2.14 0.29
C PHE A 122 3.84 -0.97 -0.24
N GLY A 123 2.95 -0.42 0.58
CA GLY A 123 1.99 0.63 0.20
C GLY A 123 0.70 0.02 -0.34
N ALA A 124 0.35 0.31 -1.60
CA ALA A 124 -0.78 -0.32 -2.26
C ALA A 124 -0.41 -1.76 -2.68
N ILE A 125 -0.97 -2.74 -1.96
CA ILE A 125 -0.82 -4.17 -2.23
C ILE A 125 -1.95 -4.67 -3.14
N ASP A 126 -1.76 -5.81 -3.80
CA ASP A 126 -2.87 -6.49 -4.45
C ASP A 126 -3.84 -7.00 -3.38
N SER A 127 -5.00 -6.38 -3.28
CA SER A 127 -6.04 -6.77 -2.33
C SER A 127 -6.93 -7.89 -2.89
N TYR A 128 -6.57 -8.46 -4.04
CA TYR A 128 -7.35 -9.46 -4.77
C TYR A 128 -8.77 -8.94 -4.98
N MET A 129 -8.84 -7.78 -5.64
CA MET A 129 -10.09 -7.16 -6.05
C MET A 129 -10.71 -7.96 -7.21
N ASP A 130 -12.02 -7.83 -7.37
CA ASP A 130 -12.76 -8.39 -8.49
C ASP A 130 -12.19 -7.87 -9.81
N ARG A 131 -11.89 -8.79 -10.74
CA ARG A 131 -11.25 -8.47 -12.03
C ARG A 131 -12.12 -7.61 -12.94
N ASP A 132 -13.44 -7.84 -12.90
CA ASP A 132 -14.41 -7.13 -13.73
C ASP A 132 -14.82 -5.80 -13.07
N ASN A 133 -14.73 -5.73 -11.75
CA ASN A 133 -14.97 -4.51 -10.99
C ASN A 133 -13.94 -4.29 -9.88
N PRO A 134 -12.80 -3.64 -10.19
CA PRO A 134 -11.71 -3.43 -9.23
C PRO A 134 -12.07 -2.55 -8.02
N LYS A 135 -13.30 -2.04 -7.95
CA LYS A 135 -13.86 -1.33 -6.78
C LYS A 135 -14.52 -2.27 -5.78
N LYS A 136 -14.59 -3.57 -6.09
CA LYS A 136 -15.16 -4.60 -5.23
C LYS A 136 -14.09 -5.62 -4.87
N VAL A 137 -14.17 -6.12 -3.65
CA VAL A 137 -13.31 -7.21 -3.18
C VAL A 137 -13.80 -8.52 -3.80
N ASP A 138 -12.88 -9.35 -4.29
CA ASP A 138 -13.23 -10.72 -4.68
C ASP A 138 -13.56 -11.51 -3.40
N LEU A 139 -14.81 -11.96 -3.30
CA LEU A 139 -15.32 -12.71 -2.16
C LEU A 139 -15.08 -14.23 -2.29
N SER A 140 -14.37 -14.67 -3.32
CA SER A 140 -13.94 -16.05 -3.45
C SER A 140 -13.08 -16.50 -2.26
N LYS A 141 -13.18 -17.78 -1.91
CA LYS A 141 -12.40 -18.37 -0.82
C LYS A 141 -10.89 -18.20 -1.07
N ASP A 142 -10.42 -18.43 -2.30
CA ASP A 142 -9.02 -18.27 -2.70
C ASP A 142 -8.52 -16.83 -2.46
N ALA A 143 -9.28 -15.82 -2.89
CA ALA A 143 -8.93 -14.43 -2.66
C ALA A 143 -8.92 -14.07 -1.17
N ALA A 144 -9.86 -14.60 -0.39
CA ALA A 144 -9.88 -14.43 1.06
C ALA A 144 -8.66 -15.06 1.74
N ASP A 145 -8.29 -16.28 1.34
CA ASP A 145 -7.14 -16.99 1.88
C ASP A 145 -5.83 -16.25 1.55
N LYS A 146 -5.67 -15.74 0.32
CA LYS A 146 -4.51 -14.92 -0.07
C LYS A 146 -4.43 -13.59 0.66
N ARG A 147 -5.56 -12.90 0.87
CA ARG A 147 -5.61 -11.67 1.71
C ARG A 147 -5.20 -11.96 3.14
N ASN A 148 -5.71 -13.05 3.73
CA ASN A 148 -5.38 -13.44 5.09
C ASN A 148 -3.89 -13.80 5.21
N LEU A 149 -3.36 -14.55 4.24
CA LEU A 149 -1.96 -14.95 4.19
C LEU A 149 -1.04 -13.73 4.14
N THR A 150 -1.26 -12.83 3.18
CA THR A 150 -0.43 -11.63 3.00
C THR A 150 -0.61 -10.62 4.13
N GLY A 151 -1.84 -10.40 4.60
CA GLY A 151 -2.13 -9.53 5.75
C GLY A 151 -1.44 -10.01 7.04
N LEU A 152 -1.42 -11.32 7.27
CA LEU A 152 -0.64 -11.92 8.36
C LEU A 152 0.86 -11.73 8.13
N GLY A 153 1.35 -11.93 6.91
CA GLY A 153 2.76 -11.73 6.56
C GLY A 153 3.25 -10.30 6.81
N TYR A 154 2.50 -9.27 6.40
CA TYR A 154 2.86 -7.88 6.70
C TYR A 154 2.90 -7.59 8.21
N SER A 155 1.98 -8.19 8.98
CA SER A 155 1.98 -8.08 10.44
C SER A 155 3.21 -8.77 11.05
N GLY A 156 3.55 -9.97 10.57
CA GLY A 156 4.74 -10.72 10.99
C GLY A 156 6.04 -9.99 10.67
N PHE A 157 6.16 -9.45 9.45
CA PHE A 157 7.27 -8.59 9.02
C PHE A 157 7.47 -7.45 10.01
N HIS A 158 6.38 -6.72 10.32
CA HIS A 158 6.44 -5.60 11.25
C HIS A 158 6.87 -6.03 12.66
N HIS A 159 6.38 -7.17 13.16
CA HIS A 159 6.79 -7.67 14.47
C HIS A 159 8.28 -8.03 14.53
N LEU A 160 8.82 -8.74 13.53
CA LEU A 160 10.25 -9.10 13.53
C LEU A 160 11.16 -7.88 13.46
N VAL A 161 10.84 -6.91 12.59
CA VAL A 161 11.61 -5.66 12.52
C VAL A 161 11.54 -4.92 13.85
N ARG A 162 10.37 -4.86 14.48
CA ARG A 162 10.22 -4.24 15.80
C ARG A 162 11.05 -4.95 16.87
N ILE A 163 11.09 -6.28 16.86
CA ILE A 163 11.93 -7.07 17.78
C ILE A 163 13.41 -6.73 17.57
N HIS A 164 13.86 -6.72 16.31
CA HIS A 164 15.25 -6.42 15.97
C HIS A 164 15.67 -5.00 16.42
N MET A 165 14.82 -4.00 16.15
CA MET A 165 15.07 -2.62 16.58
C MET A 165 15.11 -2.48 18.10
N LEU A 166 14.31 -3.27 18.82
CA LEU A 166 14.27 -3.30 20.28
C LEU A 166 15.33 -4.25 20.90
N LYS A 167 16.37 -4.65 20.18
CA LYS A 167 17.43 -5.56 20.71
C LYS A 167 17.98 -5.16 22.08
N GLU A 168 18.18 -3.86 22.34
CA GLU A 168 18.66 -3.37 23.65
C GLU A 168 17.62 -3.53 24.76
N HIS A 169 16.33 -3.62 24.42
CA HIS A 169 15.25 -3.88 25.37
C HIS A 169 15.20 -5.37 25.71
N PHE A 170 15.31 -6.22 24.68
CA PHE A 170 15.35 -7.66 24.84
C PHE A 170 16.57 -8.13 25.66
N LYS A 171 17.69 -7.40 25.61
CA LYS A 171 18.85 -7.64 26.50
C LYS A 171 18.55 -7.45 27.98
N VAL A 172 17.69 -6.50 28.33
CA VAL A 172 17.35 -6.19 29.73
C VAL A 172 15.97 -6.73 30.14
N MET A 173 15.32 -7.46 29.25
CA MET A 173 14.03 -8.08 29.49
C MET A 173 14.15 -9.12 30.61
N ASP A 174 13.25 -9.04 31.58
CA ASP A 174 13.13 -10.04 32.62
C ASP A 174 12.58 -11.33 32.00
N ARG A 175 13.45 -12.34 31.90
CA ARG A 175 13.11 -13.66 31.32
C ARG A 175 12.42 -14.59 32.31
N THR A 176 12.44 -14.24 33.60
CA THR A 176 12.00 -15.11 34.71
C THR A 176 10.66 -14.71 35.29
N ALA A 177 10.18 -13.49 34.99
CA ALA A 177 8.87 -13.03 35.41
C ALA A 177 8.29 -11.94 34.50
N LEU A 178 6.96 -11.82 34.51
CA LEU A 178 6.27 -10.67 33.94
C LEU A 178 6.66 -9.39 34.69
N THR A 179 7.00 -8.34 33.93
CA THR A 179 7.50 -7.09 34.50
C THR A 179 6.36 -6.28 35.10
N VAL A 180 6.36 -6.14 36.43
CA VAL A 180 5.45 -5.26 37.16
C VAL A 180 6.03 -3.84 37.22
N ARG A 181 5.25 -2.85 36.80
CA ARG A 181 5.68 -1.44 36.81
C ARG A 181 5.52 -0.82 38.19
N THR A 182 6.55 -0.11 38.65
CA THR A 182 6.46 0.69 39.88
C THR A 182 5.51 1.87 39.67
N LYS A 183 4.41 1.91 40.42
CA LYS A 183 3.40 2.98 40.32
C LYS A 183 4.02 4.34 40.64
N GLY A 184 3.73 5.33 39.79
CA GLY A 184 4.15 6.72 39.98
C GLY A 184 5.62 7.01 39.69
N LYS A 185 6.40 6.06 39.16
CA LYS A 185 7.80 6.25 38.77
C LYS A 185 8.08 5.62 37.41
N ILE A 186 8.93 6.27 36.63
CA ILE A 186 9.46 5.70 35.38
C ILE A 186 10.82 5.11 35.70
N ILE A 187 10.89 3.78 35.76
CA ILE A 187 12.14 3.03 35.90
C ILE A 187 12.49 2.49 34.51
N GLU A 188 13.62 2.94 33.97
CA GLU A 188 14.00 2.64 32.58
C GLU A 188 14.08 1.15 32.28
N LYS A 189 14.67 0.36 33.19
CA LYS A 189 14.77 -1.10 33.05
C LYS A 189 13.39 -1.76 33.00
N GLU A 190 12.47 -1.35 33.88
CA GLU A 190 11.09 -1.85 33.89
C GLU A 190 10.34 -1.45 32.61
N ALA A 191 10.54 -0.21 32.13
CA ALA A 191 9.93 0.26 30.89
C ALA A 191 10.40 -0.57 29.68
N LYS A 192 11.72 -0.76 29.57
CA LYS A 192 12.33 -1.55 28.49
C LYS A 192 11.87 -3.00 28.52
N SER A 193 11.93 -3.63 29.70
CA SER A 193 11.50 -5.02 29.89
C SER A 193 10.01 -5.20 29.57
N SER A 194 9.15 -4.34 30.12
CA SER A 194 7.70 -4.38 29.87
C SER A 194 7.37 -4.20 28.37
N LEU A 195 8.09 -3.33 27.66
CA LEU A 195 7.89 -3.14 26.23
C LEU A 195 8.35 -4.36 25.42
N ALA A 196 9.51 -4.94 25.74
CA ALA A 196 9.99 -6.17 25.08
C ALA A 196 9.01 -7.34 25.28
N GLN A 197 8.54 -7.55 26.51
CA GLN A 197 7.55 -8.57 26.83
C GLN A 197 6.23 -8.39 26.07
N LYS A 198 5.75 -7.14 25.95
CA LYS A 198 4.57 -6.82 25.14
C LYS A 198 4.76 -7.18 23.67
N VAL A 199 5.88 -6.76 23.08
CA VAL A 199 6.17 -7.02 21.67
C VAL A 199 6.32 -8.52 21.39
N LEU A 200 6.97 -9.25 22.30
CA LEU A 200 7.09 -10.71 22.23
C LEU A 200 5.71 -11.40 22.25
N LYS A 201 4.83 -10.99 23.18
CA LYS A 201 3.46 -11.51 23.27
C LYS A 201 2.66 -11.26 22.00
N GLU A 202 2.76 -10.05 21.44
CA GLU A 202 2.08 -9.70 20.19
C GLU A 202 2.58 -10.52 19.00
N PHE A 203 3.90 -10.72 18.89
CA PHE A 203 4.50 -11.60 17.89
C PHE A 203 4.02 -13.05 18.05
N ALA A 204 4.13 -13.62 19.25
CA ALA A 204 3.75 -14.99 19.55
C ALA A 204 2.28 -15.27 19.23
N PHE A 205 1.38 -14.36 19.64
CA PHE A 205 -0.04 -14.49 19.34
C PHE A 205 -0.34 -14.33 17.85
N THR A 206 0.37 -13.48 17.14
CA THR A 206 0.11 -13.21 15.71
C THR A 206 0.64 -14.35 14.86
N MET A 207 1.94 -14.67 15.01
CA MET A 207 2.70 -15.60 14.18
C MET A 207 2.65 -17.05 14.66
N GLY A 208 2.18 -17.31 15.88
CA GLY A 208 2.02 -18.68 16.39
C GLY A 208 1.15 -19.54 15.48
N THR A 209 1.47 -20.83 15.38
CA THR A 209 0.56 -21.84 14.84
C THR A 209 -0.66 -21.96 15.75
N ASP A 210 -1.73 -22.56 15.24
CA ASP A 210 -2.94 -22.74 16.05
C ASP A 210 -2.67 -23.65 17.27
N ALA A 211 -1.70 -24.56 17.18
CA ALA A 211 -1.22 -25.36 18.30
C ALA A 211 -0.53 -24.50 19.36
N LEU A 212 0.42 -23.64 18.96
CA LEU A 212 1.09 -22.71 19.87
C LEU A 212 0.08 -21.76 20.52
N LYS A 213 -0.88 -21.23 19.75
CA LYS A 213 -1.92 -20.35 20.30
C LYS A 213 -2.78 -21.05 21.34
N LYS A 214 -3.13 -22.33 21.12
CA LYS A 214 -3.87 -23.12 22.10
C LYS A 214 -3.06 -23.38 23.37
N GLU A 215 -1.74 -23.56 23.27
CA GLU A 215 -0.86 -23.82 24.42
C GLU A 215 -0.68 -22.59 25.31
N TYR A 216 -0.47 -21.40 24.73
CA TYR A 216 -0.07 -20.20 25.48
C TYR A 216 -1.16 -19.14 25.64
N PHE A 217 -2.24 -19.20 24.86
CA PHE A 217 -3.23 -18.11 24.76
C PHE A 217 -4.70 -18.59 24.91
N MET A 218 -4.89 -19.83 25.34
CA MET A 218 -6.21 -20.42 25.60
C MET A 218 -6.24 -21.02 27.01
N ASN A 219 -7.27 -20.66 27.76
CA ASN A 219 -7.59 -21.34 29.02
C ASN A 219 -8.80 -22.23 28.79
N ASP A 220 -8.61 -23.53 28.56
CA ASP A 220 -9.74 -24.47 28.42
C ASP A 220 -10.15 -25.11 29.75
N TRP A 221 -10.59 -24.26 30.67
CA TRP A 221 -11.16 -24.64 31.96
C TRP A 221 -12.30 -25.69 31.86
N SER A 222 -12.98 -25.74 30.71
CA SER A 222 -14.09 -26.66 30.44
C SER A 222 -13.68 -28.04 29.86
N GLY A 223 -12.44 -28.18 29.37
CA GLY A 223 -11.97 -29.35 28.63
C GLY A 223 -12.69 -29.63 27.31
N THR A 224 -13.48 -28.68 26.78
CA THR A 224 -14.29 -28.86 25.56
C THR A 224 -13.59 -28.40 24.28
N GLY A 225 -12.43 -27.76 24.41
CA GLY A 225 -11.67 -27.12 23.33
C GLY A 225 -12.33 -25.86 22.76
N LYS A 226 -13.40 -25.34 23.39
CA LYS A 226 -14.21 -24.22 22.88
C LYS A 226 -13.88 -22.86 23.49
N SER A 227 -12.76 -22.77 24.20
CA SER A 227 -12.36 -21.53 24.86
C SER A 227 -11.77 -20.55 23.84
N ALA A 228 -12.08 -19.26 24.02
CA ALA A 228 -11.63 -18.22 23.10
C ALA A 228 -10.12 -18.02 23.21
N LEU A 229 -9.46 -17.84 22.06
CA LEU A 229 -8.09 -17.33 22.01
C LEU A 229 -8.10 -15.84 22.33
N VAL A 230 -7.33 -15.44 23.33
CA VAL A 230 -7.14 -14.03 23.70
C VAL A 230 -5.65 -13.69 23.71
N ARG A 231 -5.30 -12.43 23.50
CA ARG A 231 -3.89 -11.98 23.46
C ARG A 231 -3.30 -11.79 24.86
N GLU A 232 -3.61 -12.71 25.77
CA GLU A 232 -3.09 -12.73 27.14
C GLU A 232 -2.49 -14.10 27.42
N TRP A 233 -1.35 -14.12 28.09
CA TRP A 233 -0.68 -15.37 28.46
C TRP A 233 -1.62 -16.21 29.32
N GLY A 234 -1.68 -17.52 29.09
CA GLY A 234 -2.62 -18.41 29.79
C GLY A 234 -4.07 -18.30 29.34
N GLY A 235 -4.45 -17.31 28.52
CA GLY A 235 -5.79 -17.18 27.95
C GLY A 235 -6.77 -16.39 28.82
N HIS A 236 -8.06 -16.55 28.56
CA HIS A 236 -9.09 -15.72 29.19
C HIS A 236 -9.16 -15.99 30.71
N GLN A 237 -9.10 -14.92 31.50
CA GLN A 237 -9.18 -14.98 32.97
C GLN A 237 -8.11 -15.88 33.63
N ALA A 238 -6.93 -16.01 33.01
CA ALA A 238 -5.79 -16.61 33.69
C ALA A 238 -5.44 -15.82 34.95
N ASP A 239 -5.00 -16.52 36.01
CA ASP A 239 -4.46 -15.88 37.20
C ASP A 239 -2.98 -15.51 37.02
N ASP A 240 -2.47 -14.62 37.88
CA ASP A 240 -1.09 -14.10 37.80
C ASP A 240 -0.03 -15.23 37.76
N PHE A 241 -0.30 -16.37 38.41
CA PHE A 241 0.61 -17.52 38.41
C PHE A 241 0.64 -18.21 37.05
N THR A 242 -0.52 -18.48 36.48
CA THR A 242 -0.69 -19.10 35.16
C THR A 242 -0.14 -18.20 34.06
N GLU A 243 -0.43 -16.90 34.11
CA GLU A 243 0.11 -15.93 33.16
C GLU A 243 1.64 -15.94 33.18
N ASN A 244 2.23 -15.93 34.38
CA ASN A 244 3.69 -15.94 34.55
C ASN A 244 4.32 -17.27 34.11
N GLU A 245 3.71 -18.41 34.47
CA GLU A 245 4.18 -19.74 34.05
C GLU A 245 4.23 -19.84 32.52
N ARG A 246 3.16 -19.44 31.83
CA ARG A 246 3.09 -19.47 30.36
C ARG A 246 4.08 -18.51 29.71
N TYR A 247 4.27 -17.33 30.29
CA TYR A 247 5.27 -16.39 29.82
C TYR A 247 6.70 -16.96 29.93
N VAL A 248 7.08 -17.49 31.10
CA VAL A 248 8.41 -18.03 31.34
C VAL A 248 8.68 -19.24 30.45
N ASP A 249 7.74 -20.18 30.38
CA ASP A 249 7.84 -21.36 29.53
C ASP A 249 8.01 -20.99 28.04
N PHE A 250 7.26 -19.99 27.56
CA PHE A 250 7.42 -19.48 26.19
C PHE A 250 8.81 -18.87 25.97
N VAL A 251 9.27 -18.06 26.92
CA VAL A 251 10.58 -17.38 26.84
C VAL A 251 11.71 -18.39 26.80
N GLU A 252 11.68 -19.39 27.67
CA GLU A 252 12.71 -20.44 27.74
C GLU A 252 12.78 -21.26 26.45
N LYS A 253 11.62 -21.55 25.83
CA LYS A 253 11.56 -22.38 24.62
C LYS A 253 11.89 -21.63 23.34
N TYR A 254 11.43 -20.38 23.20
CA TYR A 254 11.32 -19.74 21.89
C TYR A 254 11.99 -18.38 21.77
N LEU A 255 12.38 -17.73 22.87
CA LEU A 255 12.89 -16.35 22.78
C LEU A 255 14.14 -16.25 21.90
N ASP A 256 15.13 -17.10 22.14
CA ASP A 256 16.43 -16.95 21.50
C ASP A 256 16.33 -17.22 19.98
N GLU A 257 15.51 -18.17 19.53
CA GLU A 257 15.26 -18.40 18.09
C GLU A 257 14.53 -17.22 17.42
N ILE A 258 13.61 -16.57 18.13
CA ILE A 258 12.90 -15.38 17.61
C ILE A 258 13.89 -14.21 17.47
N LEU A 259 14.79 -14.03 18.44
CA LEU A 259 15.81 -12.98 18.40
C LEU A 259 16.80 -13.20 17.26
N GLU A 260 17.23 -14.44 17.03
CA GLU A 260 18.06 -14.82 15.88
C GLU A 260 17.31 -14.55 14.57
N TRP A 261 16.08 -15.03 14.44
CA TRP A 261 15.25 -14.81 13.23
C TRP A 261 15.07 -13.32 12.92
N SER A 262 14.82 -12.50 13.94
CA SER A 262 14.68 -11.05 13.76
C SER A 262 15.96 -10.37 13.26
N SER A 263 17.13 -10.91 13.62
CA SER A 263 18.42 -10.31 13.29
C SER A 263 18.83 -10.57 11.84
N ASP A 264 18.50 -11.74 11.31
CA ASP A 264 18.72 -12.06 9.89
C ASP A 264 17.77 -11.29 8.97
N PHE A 265 16.58 -10.96 9.46
CA PHE A 265 15.50 -10.37 8.69
C PHE A 265 15.70 -8.90 8.32
N PHE A 266 16.40 -8.12 9.17
CA PHE A 266 16.55 -6.66 9.03
C PHE A 266 17.91 -6.16 9.57
N SER A 267 18.99 -6.82 9.16
CA SER A 267 20.28 -6.85 9.87
C SER A 267 20.97 -5.49 10.11
N ASP A 268 20.75 -4.50 9.26
CA ASP A 268 21.39 -3.18 9.37
C ASP A 268 20.43 -2.02 9.66
N GLY A 269 19.18 -2.32 9.98
CA GLY A 269 18.17 -1.27 10.18
C GLY A 269 17.70 -0.63 8.87
N SER A 270 18.03 -1.20 7.71
CA SER A 270 17.60 -0.74 6.40
C SER A 270 17.09 -1.89 5.53
N GLN A 271 16.25 -1.56 4.57
CA GLN A 271 15.71 -2.54 3.62
C GLN A 271 15.27 -1.84 2.33
N ASP A 272 15.49 -2.53 1.22
CA ASP A 272 15.01 -2.12 -0.10
C ASP A 272 13.60 -2.65 -0.32
N PHE A 273 12.73 -1.78 -0.81
CA PHE A 273 11.32 -2.07 -1.07
C PHE A 273 10.94 -1.63 -2.48
N GLN A 274 9.97 -2.35 -3.05
CA GLN A 274 9.10 -1.75 -4.04
C GLN A 274 7.95 -1.04 -3.32
N LEU A 275 8.02 0.27 -3.24
CA LEU A 275 6.92 1.08 -2.71
C LEU A 275 5.93 1.37 -3.84
N VAL A 276 4.64 1.15 -3.56
CA VAL A 276 3.57 1.30 -4.53
C VAL A 276 2.52 2.24 -3.96
N HIS A 277 2.08 3.21 -4.74
CA HIS A 277 1.00 4.12 -4.38
C HIS A 277 -0.14 3.99 -5.37
N ALA A 278 -1.35 3.79 -4.84
CA ALA A 278 -2.56 4.00 -5.63
C ALA A 278 -2.72 5.51 -5.84
N ILE A 279 -2.73 5.95 -7.11
CA ILE A 279 -2.81 7.36 -7.45
C ILE A 279 -4.04 7.68 -8.29
N LYS A 280 -4.29 8.97 -8.49
CA LYS A 280 -5.24 9.50 -9.48
C LYS A 280 -4.55 10.61 -10.25
N PHE A 281 -4.95 10.80 -11.51
CA PHE A 281 -4.58 12.00 -12.24
C PHE A 281 -5.24 13.23 -11.60
N TYR A 282 -4.49 14.32 -11.54
CA TYR A 282 -4.97 15.60 -11.08
C TYR A 282 -5.59 16.37 -12.24
N GLY A 283 -6.89 16.62 -12.16
CA GLY A 283 -7.64 17.35 -13.18
C GLY A 283 -7.82 16.58 -14.49
N GLN A 284 -7.98 17.32 -15.58
CA GLN A 284 -8.14 16.77 -16.94
C GLN A 284 -6.77 16.66 -17.63
N TYR A 285 -6.73 15.94 -18.75
CA TYR A 285 -5.55 15.91 -19.63
C TYR A 285 -5.18 17.33 -20.08
N ASP A 286 -3.92 17.67 -19.90
CA ASP A 286 -3.33 18.92 -20.35
C ASP A 286 -2.85 18.75 -21.78
N PHE A 287 -3.61 19.27 -22.74
CA PHE A 287 -3.31 19.13 -24.16
C PHE A 287 -2.10 19.94 -24.60
N ASP A 288 -1.81 21.05 -23.91
CA ASP A 288 -0.71 21.93 -24.25
C ASP A 288 0.62 21.33 -23.78
N LYS A 289 0.61 20.71 -22.59
CA LYS A 289 1.77 19.99 -22.05
C LYS A 289 1.85 18.54 -22.52
N GLY A 290 0.75 17.97 -23.02
CA GLY A 290 0.68 16.63 -23.60
C GLY A 290 0.69 15.50 -22.56
N GLY A 291 -0.09 15.63 -21.49
CA GLY A 291 -0.09 14.64 -20.41
C GLY A 291 -1.08 14.88 -19.29
N PHE A 292 -0.92 14.11 -18.22
CA PHE A 292 -1.66 14.29 -16.96
C PHE A 292 -0.74 14.82 -15.87
N TRP A 293 -1.30 15.60 -14.95
CA TRP A 293 -0.60 15.97 -13.73
C TRP A 293 -0.74 14.86 -12.69
N VAL A 294 0.37 14.45 -12.08
CA VAL A 294 0.43 13.40 -11.05
C VAL A 294 1.11 13.97 -9.81
N GLN A 295 0.52 13.76 -8.64
CA GLN A 295 1.17 14.13 -7.39
C GLN A 295 2.21 13.06 -7.00
N LEU A 296 3.45 13.48 -6.77
CA LEU A 296 4.46 12.59 -6.20
C LEU A 296 4.14 12.31 -4.72
N PRO A 297 4.15 11.04 -4.27
CA PRO A 297 3.83 10.68 -2.89
C PRO A 297 5.04 10.88 -1.96
N ILE A 298 5.49 12.13 -1.85
CA ILE A 298 6.68 12.52 -1.06
C ILE A 298 6.26 13.21 0.25
N GLU A 299 5.19 14.00 0.22
CA GLU A 299 4.56 14.55 1.42
C GLU A 299 3.45 13.62 1.92
N ARG A 300 3.36 13.45 3.25
CA ARG A 300 2.46 12.53 3.95
C ARG A 300 1.08 12.44 3.30
N GLN A 301 0.86 11.36 2.57
CA GLN A 301 -0.49 10.86 2.37
C GLN A 301 -0.78 9.88 3.52
N SER A 302 -1.95 10.03 4.15
CA SER A 302 -2.52 9.03 5.05
C SER A 302 -2.53 7.70 4.33
N MET A 303 -1.58 6.81 4.64
CA MET A 303 -1.47 5.56 3.93
C MET A 303 -2.41 4.51 4.53
N GLU A 304 -3.08 3.78 3.66
CA GLU A 304 -3.87 2.59 4.01
C GLU A 304 -2.98 1.36 4.28
N VAL A 305 -3.35 0.64 5.34
CA VAL A 305 -3.15 -0.77 5.75
C VAL A 305 -1.73 -1.38 5.74
N SER A 306 -0.81 -1.12 4.80
CA SER A 306 0.46 -1.88 4.71
C SER A 306 1.76 -1.10 4.97
N SER A 307 1.72 0.23 5.04
CA SER A 307 2.91 1.08 5.13
C SER A 307 3.11 1.72 6.50
N LEU A 308 2.94 0.89 7.53
CA LEU A 308 3.21 1.23 8.94
C LEU A 308 4.63 1.81 9.09
N GLY A 309 4.75 3.13 9.33
CA GLY A 309 5.96 3.75 9.89
C GLY A 309 7.23 3.82 9.03
N TYR A 310 7.42 2.90 8.07
CA TYR A 310 8.68 2.73 7.32
C TYR A 310 8.98 3.85 6.32
N PHE A 311 7.94 4.57 5.90
CA PHE A 311 8.04 5.62 4.88
C PHE A 311 7.51 6.95 5.46
N ASN A 312 7.91 7.27 6.69
CA ASN A 312 7.42 8.44 7.43
C ASN A 312 8.00 9.75 6.92
N GLU A 313 9.29 9.77 6.59
CA GLU A 313 10.04 10.98 6.25
C GLU A 313 10.90 10.75 5.02
N PHE A 314 10.67 11.52 3.97
CA PHE A 314 11.52 11.51 2.79
C PHE A 314 12.85 12.22 3.10
N SER A 315 13.96 11.49 3.01
CA SER A 315 15.31 11.98 3.30
C SER A 315 16.26 11.61 2.16
N PRO A 316 16.26 12.39 1.06
CA PRO A 316 16.94 12.01 -0.19
C PRO A 316 18.46 11.87 -0.02
N LYS A 317 19.03 10.87 -0.69
CA LYS A 317 20.49 10.66 -0.79
C LYS A 317 21.05 10.80 -2.20
N THR A 318 20.18 11.06 -3.17
CA THR A 318 20.50 11.13 -4.60
C THR A 318 20.35 12.56 -5.11
N SER A 319 21.01 12.89 -6.23
CA SER A 319 20.92 14.23 -6.86
C SER A 319 19.48 14.59 -7.20
N TYR A 320 18.77 13.70 -7.90
CA TYR A 320 17.37 13.89 -8.27
C TYR A 320 16.43 13.98 -7.07
N GLY A 321 16.64 13.17 -6.01
CA GLY A 321 15.86 13.25 -4.78
C GLY A 321 16.04 14.60 -4.06
N ASN A 322 17.28 15.10 -4.01
CA ASN A 322 17.59 16.41 -3.42
C ASN A 322 16.99 17.55 -4.25
N GLN A 323 17.00 17.45 -5.58
CA GLN A 323 16.36 18.42 -6.46
C GLN A 323 14.86 18.53 -6.17
N ILE A 324 14.17 17.39 -5.98
CA ILE A 324 12.74 17.39 -5.63
C ILE A 324 12.51 18.05 -4.27
N ALA A 325 13.24 17.62 -3.24
CA ALA A 325 13.09 18.19 -1.90
C ALA A 325 13.34 19.70 -1.87
N ASN A 326 14.37 20.18 -2.56
CA ASN A 326 14.67 21.61 -2.68
C ASN A 326 13.57 22.36 -3.43
N THR A 327 13.05 21.78 -4.53
CA THR A 327 11.98 22.42 -5.32
C THR A 327 10.70 22.56 -4.51
N MET A 328 10.32 21.52 -3.77
CA MET A 328 9.13 21.53 -2.91
C MET A 328 9.30 22.46 -1.71
N ALA A 329 10.51 22.56 -1.12
CA ALA A 329 10.77 23.44 0.01
C ALA A 329 10.84 24.94 -0.35
N GLN A 330 11.27 25.27 -1.56
CA GLN A 330 11.43 26.67 -1.99
C GLN A 330 10.11 27.37 -2.27
N VAL A 331 9.04 26.60 -2.54
CA VAL A 331 7.82 27.15 -3.11
C VAL A 331 6.62 26.51 -2.42
N GLU A 332 6.04 27.25 -1.46
CA GLU A 332 4.98 26.79 -0.55
C GLU A 332 3.71 26.25 -1.25
N TYR A 333 3.55 26.52 -2.56
CA TYR A 333 2.42 26.06 -3.38
C TYR A 333 2.75 24.93 -4.37
N ILE A 334 4.02 24.52 -4.52
CA ILE A 334 4.36 23.35 -5.36
C ILE A 334 3.98 22.09 -4.57
N ASN A 335 2.74 21.66 -4.74
CA ASN A 335 2.16 20.45 -4.13
C ASN A 335 2.74 19.14 -4.69
N GLY A 336 3.94 19.16 -5.28
CA GLY A 336 4.60 17.98 -5.86
C GLY A 336 3.92 17.43 -7.12
N TYR A 337 3.14 18.23 -7.85
CA TYR A 337 2.54 17.82 -9.12
C TYR A 337 3.55 17.86 -10.26
N VAL A 338 3.74 16.72 -10.91
CA VAL A 338 4.64 16.54 -12.05
C VAL A 338 3.90 16.02 -13.28
N LEU A 339 4.39 16.37 -14.46
CA LEU A 339 3.77 15.97 -15.72
C LEU A 339 4.09 14.51 -16.06
N PHE A 340 3.06 13.69 -16.17
CA PHE A 340 3.11 12.37 -16.77
C PHE A 340 2.70 12.47 -18.25
N LYS A 341 3.67 12.39 -19.16
CA LYS A 341 3.44 12.49 -20.59
C LYS A 341 2.70 11.26 -21.12
N MET A 342 1.67 11.49 -21.92
CA MET A 342 0.89 10.43 -22.55
C MET A 342 0.26 10.94 -23.83
N ASP A 343 0.24 10.12 -24.89
CA ASP A 343 -0.44 10.48 -26.14
C ASP A 343 -1.97 10.60 -25.91
N PRO A 344 -2.67 11.58 -26.54
CA PRO A 344 -4.11 11.78 -26.35
C PRO A 344 -4.95 10.52 -26.62
N GLY A 345 -4.64 9.73 -27.65
CA GLY A 345 -5.41 8.52 -27.96
C GLY A 345 -5.27 7.46 -26.87
N LYS A 346 -4.07 7.33 -26.28
CA LYS A 346 -3.84 6.45 -25.12
C LYS A 346 -4.55 6.99 -23.87
N ALA A 347 -4.52 8.30 -23.66
CA ALA A 347 -5.21 8.96 -22.55
C ALA A 347 -6.73 8.75 -22.60
N GLU A 348 -7.32 8.88 -23.79
CA GLU A 348 -8.75 8.63 -24.01
C GLU A 348 -9.13 7.18 -23.70
N ALA A 349 -8.37 6.21 -24.22
CA ALA A 349 -8.61 4.80 -23.95
C ALA A 349 -8.52 4.49 -22.44
N LEU A 350 -7.52 5.06 -21.75
CA LEU A 350 -7.29 4.86 -20.33
C LEU A 350 -8.41 5.47 -19.46
N ILE A 351 -8.86 6.70 -19.74
CA ILE A 351 -9.94 7.33 -18.95
C ILE A 351 -11.28 6.60 -19.14
N ASN A 352 -11.51 6.03 -20.32
CA ASN A 352 -12.77 5.35 -20.63
C ASN A 352 -12.85 3.93 -20.07
N ASP A 353 -11.72 3.34 -19.72
CA ASP A 353 -11.67 2.05 -19.07
C ASP A 353 -12.00 2.16 -17.58
N LYS A 354 -13.19 1.68 -17.21
CA LYS A 354 -13.69 1.70 -15.83
C LYS A 354 -12.96 0.72 -14.90
N SER A 355 -12.14 -0.18 -15.44
CA SER A 355 -11.35 -1.14 -14.69
C SER A 355 -9.97 -0.61 -14.28
N VAL A 356 -9.59 0.58 -14.72
CA VAL A 356 -8.26 1.14 -14.44
C VAL A 356 -8.09 1.44 -12.94
N LEU A 357 -7.00 0.92 -12.39
CA LEU A 357 -6.47 1.26 -11.07
C LEU A 357 -5.02 1.73 -11.24
N LEU A 358 -4.80 3.04 -11.19
CA LEU A 358 -3.47 3.60 -11.36
C LEU A 358 -2.59 3.29 -10.16
N GLN A 359 -1.45 2.64 -10.42
CA GLN A 359 -0.44 2.30 -9.42
C GLN A 359 0.90 2.90 -9.84
N LEU A 360 1.45 3.78 -9.01
CA LEU A 360 2.78 4.34 -9.18
C LEU A 360 3.77 3.53 -8.32
N THR A 361 4.78 2.96 -8.96
CA THR A 361 5.78 2.13 -8.27
C THR A 361 7.14 2.83 -8.25
N MET A 362 7.88 2.61 -7.16
CA MET A 362 9.18 3.21 -6.93
C MET A 362 10.06 2.27 -6.11
N LYS A 363 11.33 2.18 -6.49
CA LYS A 363 12.33 1.46 -5.71
C LYS A 363 12.90 2.40 -4.67
N VAL A 364 12.77 2.04 -3.39
CA VAL A 364 13.19 2.88 -2.26
C VAL A 364 13.97 2.06 -1.25
N ARG A 365 14.81 2.75 -0.48
CA ARG A 365 15.42 2.22 0.74
C ARG A 365 14.81 2.91 1.95
N SER A 366 14.20 2.14 2.85
CA SER A 366 13.84 2.60 4.19
C SER A 366 15.03 2.43 5.13
N VAL A 367 15.22 3.38 6.04
CA VAL A 367 16.31 3.40 7.02
C VAL A 367 15.75 3.83 8.36
N PHE A 368 15.98 3.02 9.39
CA PHE A 368 15.67 3.37 10.78
C PHE A 368 16.38 4.66 11.17
N LYS A 369 15.62 5.61 11.71
CA LYS A 369 16.12 6.91 12.16
C LYS A 369 16.30 6.93 13.67
N ALA A 370 15.21 6.73 14.41
CA ALA A 370 15.19 6.82 15.86
C ALA A 370 13.89 6.22 16.41
N PHE A 371 13.78 6.17 17.74
CA PHE A 371 12.51 5.93 18.41
C PHE A 371 11.84 7.24 18.83
N GLU A 372 10.52 7.31 18.74
CA GLU A 372 9.73 8.43 19.24
C GLU A 372 9.64 8.39 20.77
N THR A 373 10.68 8.82 21.47
CA THR A 373 10.82 8.63 22.93
C THR A 373 9.87 9.45 23.82
N SER A 374 8.79 10.03 23.27
CA SER A 374 7.79 10.80 24.02
C SER A 374 7.11 9.98 25.13
N ASN A 375 6.97 8.66 24.95
CA ASN A 375 6.50 7.73 25.99
C ASN A 375 7.37 6.45 26.03
N PRO A 376 8.19 6.23 27.08
CA PRO A 376 9.13 5.11 27.17
C PRO A 376 8.46 3.72 27.20
N PHE A 377 7.14 3.66 27.35
CA PHE A 377 6.38 2.40 27.42
C PHE A 377 5.67 2.01 26.12
N VAL A 378 5.58 2.91 25.13
CA VAL A 378 4.75 2.67 23.92
C VAL A 378 5.32 3.31 22.65
N TYR A 379 6.57 3.78 22.66
CA TYR A 379 7.09 4.52 21.52
C TYR A 379 7.16 3.72 20.21
N GLY A 380 6.97 4.44 19.10
CA GLY A 380 7.14 3.96 17.74
C GLY A 380 8.58 4.08 17.27
N ALA A 381 8.91 3.36 16.20
CA ALA A 381 10.14 3.55 15.45
C ALA A 381 9.85 4.51 14.28
N ASP A 382 10.71 5.50 14.11
CA ASP A 382 10.72 6.41 12.98
C ASP A 382 11.70 5.94 11.93
N TYR A 383 11.24 5.99 10.68
CA TYR A 383 12.05 5.62 9.53
C TYR A 383 12.05 6.75 8.51
N THR A 384 13.19 6.87 7.85
CA THR A 384 13.32 7.69 6.65
C THR A 384 13.32 6.81 5.42
N TYR A 385 13.03 7.38 4.26
CA TYR A 385 13.22 6.69 2.99
C TYR A 385 13.78 7.60 1.92
N HIS A 386 14.41 6.99 0.93
CA HIS A 386 14.89 7.67 -0.28
C HIS A 386 14.75 6.77 -1.49
N PHE A 387 14.65 7.39 -2.67
CA PHE A 387 14.67 6.69 -3.94
C PHE A 387 16.03 6.05 -4.22
N LEU A 388 15.99 4.86 -4.80
CA LEU A 388 17.17 4.16 -5.31
C LEU A 388 17.34 4.33 -6.81
N ASP A 389 16.23 4.45 -7.54
CA ASP A 389 16.21 4.63 -8.98
C ASP A 389 15.56 5.97 -9.36
N PRO A 390 16.04 6.64 -10.44
CA PRO A 390 15.45 7.88 -10.93
C PRO A 390 14.13 7.66 -11.68
N THR A 391 13.73 6.41 -11.94
CA THR A 391 12.54 6.09 -12.72
C THR A 391 11.41 5.61 -11.82
N LEU A 392 10.28 6.30 -11.87
CA LEU A 392 9.01 5.80 -11.33
C LEU A 392 8.21 5.16 -12.46
N GLU A 393 7.54 4.05 -12.19
CA GLU A 393 6.76 3.35 -13.20
C GLU A 393 5.27 3.43 -12.88
N LEU A 394 4.44 3.70 -13.89
CA LEU A 394 3.00 3.78 -13.74
C LEU A 394 2.32 2.56 -14.40
N TYR A 395 1.41 1.94 -13.67
CA TYR A 395 0.62 0.78 -14.10
C TYR A 395 -0.87 1.09 -14.04
N SER A 396 -1.66 0.41 -14.87
CA SER A 396 -3.12 0.56 -14.92
C SER A 396 -3.89 -0.49 -14.10
N ASP A 397 -3.19 -1.41 -13.44
CA ASP A 397 -3.77 -2.52 -12.68
C ASP A 397 -3.05 -2.76 -11.34
N ALA A 398 -3.76 -3.32 -10.37
CA ALA A 398 -3.23 -3.61 -9.04
C ALA A 398 -2.18 -4.74 -9.03
N LEU A 399 -2.15 -5.62 -10.03
CA LEU A 399 -1.16 -6.68 -10.18
C LEU A 399 0.16 -6.19 -10.78
N LEU A 400 0.24 -4.92 -11.21
CA LEU A 400 1.42 -4.32 -11.81
C LEU A 400 1.87 -5.04 -13.09
N THR A 401 0.90 -5.50 -13.90
CA THR A 401 1.17 -6.26 -15.14
C THR A 401 1.09 -5.37 -16.39
N LYS A 402 0.30 -4.30 -16.37
CA LYS A 402 0.05 -3.38 -17.49
C LYS A 402 0.72 -2.04 -17.24
N LYS A 403 2.02 -1.96 -17.55
CA LYS A 403 2.77 -0.70 -17.49
C LYS A 403 2.26 0.27 -18.57
N ILE A 404 1.95 1.50 -18.18
CA ILE A 404 1.44 2.55 -19.07
C ILE A 404 2.42 3.70 -19.32
N GLY A 405 3.46 3.81 -18.50
CA GLY A 405 4.55 4.78 -18.73
C GLY A 405 5.49 4.89 -17.54
N GLU A 406 6.35 5.92 -17.61
CA GLU A 406 7.38 6.19 -16.62
C GLU A 406 7.46 7.70 -16.33
N ILE A 407 7.94 8.05 -15.14
CA ILE A 407 8.33 9.41 -14.75
C ILE A 407 9.83 9.37 -14.46
N ASP A 408 10.59 10.23 -15.14
CA ASP A 408 12.02 10.42 -14.90
C ASP A 408 12.24 11.56 -13.90
N LEU A 409 12.74 11.21 -12.71
CA LEU A 409 13.01 12.12 -11.61
C LEU A 409 14.16 13.11 -11.91
N GLU A 410 15.04 12.81 -12.87
CA GLU A 410 16.09 13.74 -13.29
C GLU A 410 15.54 14.89 -14.15
N ASN A 411 14.43 14.65 -14.84
CA ASN A 411 13.86 15.55 -15.85
C ASN A 411 12.39 15.88 -15.57
N LEU A 412 12.10 16.28 -14.34
CA LEU A 412 10.74 16.61 -13.91
C LEU A 412 10.25 17.93 -14.52
N ILE A 413 9.00 17.92 -14.98
CA ILE A 413 8.25 19.12 -15.35
C ILE A 413 7.20 19.32 -14.26
N TYR A 414 7.35 20.37 -13.47
CA TYR A 414 6.42 20.72 -12.40
C TYR A 414 5.23 21.51 -12.92
N LYS A 415 4.08 21.34 -12.25
CA LYS A 415 2.92 22.19 -12.50
C LYS A 415 3.19 23.59 -11.96
N GLU A 416 3.03 24.60 -12.79
CA GLU A 416 3.09 26.00 -12.36
C GLU A 416 1.85 26.34 -11.50
N PRO A 417 1.98 27.24 -10.50
CA PRO A 417 0.83 27.76 -9.77
C PRO A 417 -0.09 28.51 -10.73
N ASP A 418 -1.40 28.32 -10.53
CA ASP A 418 -2.43 29.10 -11.22
C ASP A 418 -2.55 30.53 -10.64
#